data_AF-I5BQX1-F1
#
_entry.id   AF-I5BQX1-F1
#
_cell.length_a   1.000
_cell.length_b   1.000
_cell.length_c   1.000
_cell.angle_alpha   90.00
_cell.angle_beta   90.00
_cell.angle_gamma   90.00
#
_symmetry.space_group_name_H-M   'P 1'
#
loop_
_entity.id
_entity.type
_entity.pdbx_description
1 polymer ?
#
loop_
_entity_poly.entity_id
_entity_poly.type
_entity_poly.pdbx_seq_one_letter_code
_entity_poly.pdbx_strand_id
1 'polypeptide(L)' 'MTRLRKSARREQIILELQHHPHVRTSELAARFGVSTETVRRDVEALSQEG' A
#
# COMPACT_ATOMS: atom_id res chain seq x y z
N MET A 1 -2.06 -5.91 17.74
CA MET A 1 -2.06 -5.97 16.27
C MET A 1 -0.76 -5.34 15.78
N THR A 2 0.16 -6.16 15.27
CA THR A 2 1.51 -5.74 14.88
C THR A 2 1.43 -5.05 13.53
N ARG A 3 1.67 -3.73 13.48
CA ARG A 3 1.74 -3.00 12.20
C ARG A 3 2.80 -3.64 11.31
N LEU A 4 2.45 -3.91 10.04
CA LEU A 4 3.44 -4.36 9.05
C LEU A 4 4.59 -3.35 8.96
N ARG A 5 5.81 -3.86 8.87
CA ARG A 5 7.00 -3.02 8.62
C ARG A 5 6.85 -2.36 7.25
N LYS A 6 7.35 -1.13 7.12
CA LYS A 6 7.18 -0.28 5.93
C LYS A 6 7.57 -1.00 4.62
N SER A 7 8.67 -1.74 4.61
CA SER A 7 9.11 -2.48 3.41
C SER A 7 8.14 -3.59 3.03
N ALA A 8 7.73 -4.43 4.00
CA ALA A 8 6.76 -5.50 3.77
C ALA A 8 5.40 -4.97 3.30
N ARG A 9 4.96 -3.81 3.82
CA ARG A 9 3.72 -3.17 3.35
C ARG A 9 3.83 -2.72 1.89
N ARG A 10 4.96 -2.13 1.48
CA ARG A 10 5.17 -1.68 0.10
C ARG A 10 5.17 -2.85 -0.89
N GLU A 11 5.82 -3.96 -0.54
CA GLU A 11 5.80 -5.17 -1.37
C GLU A 11 4.38 -5.74 -1.53
N GLN A 12 3.60 -5.78 -0.45
CA GLN A 12 2.19 -6.19 -0.53
C GLN A 12 1.32 -5.22 -1.35
N ILE A 13 1.57 -3.91 -1.28
CA ILE A 13 0.86 -2.93 -2.11
C ILE A 13 1.11 -3.20 -3.60
N ILE A 14 2.34 -3.52 -3.99
CA ILE A 14 2.66 -3.85 -5.40
C ILE A 14 1.97 -5.13 -5.83
N LEU A 15 2.04 -6.20 -5.03
CA LEU A 15 1.34 -7.46 -5.31
C LEU A 15 -0.16 -7.24 -5.48
N GLU A 16 -0.78 -6.51 -4.57
CA GLU A 16 -2.21 -6.20 -4.64
C GLU A 16 -2.55 -5.35 -5.87
N LEU A 17 -1.70 -4.39 -6.28
CA LEU A 17 -1.91 -3.62 -7.50
C LEU A 17 -1.75 -4.47 -8.78
N GLN A 18 -0.85 -5.46 -8.77
CA GLN A 18 -0.69 -6.40 -9.89
C GLN A 18 -1.88 -7.35 -10.02
N HIS A 19 -2.41 -7.85 -8.91
CA HIS A 19 -3.58 -8.75 -8.90
C HIS A 19 -4.91 -7.99 -9.06
N HIS A 20 -5.00 -6.76 -8.56
CA HIS A 20 -6.19 -5.92 -8.54
C HIS A 20 -5.86 -4.48 -8.97
N PRO A 21 -5.80 -4.20 -10.30
CA PRO A 21 -5.44 -2.89 -10.82
C PRO A 21 -6.41 -1.75 -10.45
N HIS A 22 -7.59 -2.07 -9.90
CA HIS A 22 -8.60 -1.10 -9.49
C HIS A 22 -8.85 -1.08 -7.96
N VAL A 23 -7.93 -1.60 -7.17
CA VAL A 23 -8.06 -1.56 -5.71
C VAL A 23 -8.11 -0.11 -5.22
N ARG A 24 -9.08 0.21 -4.35
CA ARG A 24 -9.20 1.54 -3.76
C ARG A 24 -8.17 1.73 -2.66
N THR A 25 -7.57 2.90 -2.55
CA THR A 25 -6.61 3.24 -1.48
C THR A 25 -7.21 3.13 -0.08
N SER A 26 -8.53 3.34 0.05
CA SER A 26 -9.29 3.13 1.29
C SER A 26 -9.34 1.67 1.74
N GLU A 27 -9.42 0.74 0.79
CA GLU A 27 -9.43 -0.70 1.06
C GLU A 27 -8.06 -1.15 1.57
N LEU A 28 -6.99 -0.74 0.89
CA LEU A 28 -5.61 -0.99 1.29
C LEU A 28 -5.33 -0.41 2.69
N ALA A 29 -5.80 0.81 2.95
CA ALA A 29 -5.64 1.48 4.24
C ALA A 29 -6.26 0.66 5.39
N ALA A 30 -7.50 0.20 5.22
CA ALA A 30 -8.17 -0.66 6.18
C ALA A 30 -7.42 -1.99 6.37
N ARG A 31 -6.97 -2.62 5.29
CA ARG A 31 -6.27 -3.91 5.30
C ARG A 31 -4.91 -3.86 6.00
N PHE A 32 -4.18 -2.76 5.82
CA PHE A 32 -2.87 -2.56 6.46
C PHE A 32 -2.94 -1.83 7.81
N GLY A 33 -4.14 -1.41 8.25
CA GLY A 33 -4.33 -0.66 9.49
C GLY A 33 -3.61 0.69 9.51
N VAL A 34 -3.56 1.37 8.36
CA VAL A 34 -2.90 2.67 8.16
C VAL A 34 -3.88 3.69 7.59
N SER A 35 -3.50 4.96 7.57
CA SER A 35 -4.31 5.99 6.94
C SER A 35 -4.22 5.90 5.41
N THR A 36 -5.28 6.32 4.72
CA THR A 36 -5.30 6.46 3.25
C THR A 36 -4.14 7.32 2.73
N GLU A 37 -3.78 8.39 3.44
CA GLU A 37 -2.62 9.22 3.10
C GLU A 37 -1.29 8.44 3.16
N THR A 38 -1.16 7.50 4.10
CA THR A 38 0.04 6.63 4.19
C THR A 38 0.14 5.72 2.97
N VAL A 39 -0.99 5.14 2.54
CA VAL A 39 -1.03 4.31 1.33
C VAL A 39 -0.70 5.15 0.09
N ARG A 40 -1.27 6.35 -0.05
CA ARG A 40 -0.95 7.26 -1.16
C ARG A 40 0.55 7.55 -1.22
N ARG A 41 1.16 7.96 -0.10
CA ARG A 41 2.61 8.22 -0.04
C ARG A 41 3.46 7.00 -0.36
N ASP A 42 3.04 5.81 0.07
CA ASP A 42 3.74 4.58 -0.26
C ASP A 42 3.66 4.29 -1.77
N VAL A 43 2.49 4.50 -2.41
CA VAL A 43 2.31 4.36 -3.86
C VAL A 43 3.11 5.42 -4.64
N GLU A 44 3.11 6.68 -4.21
CA GLU A 44 3.91 7.74 -4.83
C GLU A 44 5.41 7.46 -4.75
N ALA A 45 5.90 6.99 -3.59
CA ALA A 45 7.29 6.58 -3.44
C ALA A 45 7.66 5.42 -4.36
N LEU A 46 6.77 4.43 -4.50
CA LEU A 46 6.96 3.30 -5.42
C LEU A 46 6.97 3.73 -6.88
N SER A 47 6.16 4.73 -7.27
CA SER A 47 6.16 5.28 -8.62
C SER A 47 7.39 6.15 -8.95
N GLN A 48 8.09 6.65 -7.93
CA GLN A 48 9.34 7.42 -8.07
C GLN A 48 10.59 6.52 -8.09
N GLU A 49 10.50 5.28 -7.58
CA GLU A 49 11.59 4.30 -7.55
C GLU A 49 11.71 3.47 -8.86
N GLY A 50 10.82 3.67 -9.85
CA GLY A 50 10.84 3.01 -11.16
C GLY A 50 11.28 3.95 -12.28
#